data_AF-A0A7V1IN33-F1
#
_entry.id   AF-A0A7V1IN33-F1
#
_cell.length_a   1.000
_cell.length_b   1.000
_cell.length_c   1.000
_cell.angle_alpha   90.00
_cell.angle_beta   90.00
_cell.angle_gamma   90.00
#
_symmetry.space_group_name_H-M   'P 1'
#
loop_
_entity.id
_entity.type
_entity.pdbx_description
1 polymer ?
#
loop_
_entity_poly.entity_id
_entity_poly.type
_entity_poly.pdbx_seq_one_letter_code
_entity_poly.pdbx_strand_id
1 'polypeptide(L)'
;MIPPKNAPRSADVVELVRPFDPMSAEAEEYYDAVVRRLNRLRVRRAEIMREFSGLERRFLESDDDDGGVRSGSRRDRAAALRDRRERLERMLDLGAILRRLEAEEEFATADLERMNEALDRWARETWGPA
;
A
#
# COMPACT_ATOMS: atom_id res chain seq x y z
N MET A 1 -35.02 5.09 19.15
CA MET A 1 -33.93 4.99 20.15
C MET A 1 -32.85 4.10 19.56
N ILE A 2 -31.73 4.73 19.21
CA ILE A 2 -30.33 4.23 19.13
C ILE A 2 -30.04 2.96 18.30
N PRO A 3 -29.18 3.04 17.26
CA PRO A 3 -28.66 1.88 16.55
C PRO A 3 -27.56 1.20 17.38
N PRO A 4 -27.33 -0.11 17.18
CA PRO A 4 -25.94 -0.49 16.98
C PRO A 4 -25.81 -1.62 15.95
N LYS A 5 -25.09 -1.33 14.87
CA LYS A 5 -24.29 -2.36 14.22
C LYS A 5 -22.88 -1.80 14.09
N ASN A 6 -22.19 -1.82 15.24
CA ASN A 6 -20.75 -1.97 15.24
C ASN A 6 -20.46 -3.23 14.43
N ALA A 7 -20.20 -3.06 13.14
CA ALA A 7 -19.42 -4.04 12.41
C ALA A 7 -18.10 -4.19 13.20
N PRO A 8 -17.70 -5.42 13.57
CA PRO A 8 -16.40 -5.60 14.18
C PRO A 8 -15.36 -5.02 13.21
N ARG A 9 -14.62 -4.03 13.70
CA ARG A 9 -13.37 -3.55 13.08
C ARG A 9 -12.55 -4.79 12.73
N SER A 10 -12.02 -4.83 11.52
CA SER A 10 -11.14 -5.87 11.02
C SER A 10 -10.24 -6.34 12.15
N ALA A 11 -10.23 -7.64 12.41
CA ALA A 11 -9.34 -8.25 13.37
C ALA A 11 -7.93 -7.68 13.14
N ASP A 12 -7.48 -6.84 14.07
CA ASP A 12 -6.07 -6.51 14.22
C ASP A 12 -5.41 -7.82 14.59
N VAL A 13 -4.96 -8.55 13.57
CA VAL A 13 -4.14 -9.74 13.76
C VAL A 13 -2.85 -9.21 14.36
N VAL A 14 -2.75 -9.28 15.69
CA VAL A 14 -1.49 -9.21 16.39
C VAL A 14 -0.73 -10.46 15.94
N GLU A 15 0.03 -10.35 14.84
CA GLU A 15 1.04 -11.35 14.51
C GLU A 15 1.96 -11.43 15.73
N LEU A 16 1.86 -12.53 16.48
CA LEU A 16 2.83 -12.88 17.52
C LEU A 16 4.14 -13.16 16.78
N VAL A 17 4.92 -12.11 16.56
CA VAL A 17 6.21 -12.18 15.87
C VAL A 17 7.11 -13.08 16.70
N ARG A 18 7.32 -14.30 16.22
CA ARG A 18 8.36 -15.18 16.76
C ARG A 18 9.70 -14.46 16.57
N PRO A 19 10.55 -14.38 17.60
CA PRO A 19 11.88 -13.79 17.44
C PRO A 19 12.64 -14.52 16.34
N PHE A 20 13.30 -13.76 15.45
CA PHE A 20 14.17 -14.32 14.43
C PHE A 20 15.42 -14.91 15.09
N ASP A 21 15.73 -16.16 14.74
CA ASP A 21 16.93 -16.86 15.20
C ASP A 21 17.86 -17.09 13.99
N PRO A 22 19.01 -16.38 13.92
CA PRO A 22 20.01 -16.56 12.87
C PRO A 22 20.54 -17.99 12.72
N MET A 23 20.48 -18.78 13.79
CA MET A 23 21.00 -20.15 13.83
C MET A 23 19.96 -21.20 13.47
N SER A 24 18.71 -20.79 13.25
CA SER A 24 17.65 -21.69 12.81
C SER A 24 17.96 -22.24 11.42
N ALA A 25 17.64 -23.51 11.19
CA ALA A 25 17.70 -24.13 9.86
C ALA A 25 16.79 -23.43 8.83
N GLU A 26 15.77 -22.70 9.31
CA GLU A 26 14.79 -21.97 8.49
C GLU A 26 15.13 -20.48 8.33
N ALA A 27 16.26 -20.01 8.88
CA ALA A 27 16.58 -18.57 8.94
C ALA A 27 16.68 -17.92 7.56
N GLU A 28 17.37 -18.57 6.62
CA GLU A 28 17.51 -18.12 5.24
C GLU A 28 16.16 -18.08 4.52
N GLU A 29 15.36 -19.14 4.66
CA GLU A 29 14.03 -19.22 4.05
C GLU A 29 13.09 -18.12 4.56
N TYR A 30 13.13 -17.84 5.87
CA TYR A 30 12.34 -16.78 6.48
C TYR A 30 12.77 -15.39 5.97
N TYR A 31 14.09 -15.16 5.86
CA TYR A 31 14.64 -13.92 5.29
C TYR A 31 14.19 -13.71 3.84
N ASP A 32 14.36 -14.73 3.02
CA ASP A 32 13.92 -14.73 1.63
C ASP A 32 12.41 -14.47 1.49
N ALA A 33 11.60 -15.08 2.36
CA ALA A 33 10.15 -14.88 2.36
C ALA A 33 9.77 -13.42 2.63
N VAL A 34 10.40 -12.77 3.62
CA VAL A 34 10.18 -11.36 3.96
C VAL A 34 10.63 -10.45 2.82
N VAL A 35 11.82 -10.68 2.25
CA VAL A 35 12.33 -9.89 1.12
C VAL A 35 11.44 -10.03 -0.12
N ARG A 36 11.01 -11.24 -0.47
CA ARG A 36 10.08 -11.47 -1.59
C ARG A 36 8.72 -10.84 -1.35
N ARG A 37 8.22 -10.84 -0.11
CA ARG A 37 6.98 -10.14 0.28
C ARG A 37 7.14 -8.63 0.08
N LEU A 38 8.22 -8.05 0.60
CA LEU A 38 8.52 -6.62 0.49
C LEU A 38 8.63 -6.15 -0.97
N ASN A 39 9.34 -6.92 -1.80
CA ASN A 39 9.46 -6.63 -3.23
C ASN A 39 8.10 -6.67 -3.94
N ARG A 40 7.24 -7.65 -3.64
CA ARG A 40 5.88 -7.71 -4.20
C ARG A 40 5.03 -6.51 -3.78
N LEU A 41 5.10 -6.11 -2.51
CA LEU A 41 4.39 -4.92 -2.01
C LEU A 41 4.85 -3.66 -2.74
N ARG A 42 6.17 -3.46 -2.88
CA ARG A 42 6.74 -2.30 -3.57
C ARG A 42 6.35 -2.23 -5.05
N VAL A 43 6.42 -3.36 -5.76
CA VAL A 43 5.98 -3.42 -7.17
C VAL A 43 4.50 -3.08 -7.26
N ARG A 44 3.67 -3.68 -6.40
CA ARG A 44 2.23 -3.42 -6.41
C ARG A 44 1.88 -1.96 -6.08
N ARG A 45 2.56 -1.37 -5.09
CA ARG A 45 2.42 0.04 -4.73
C ARG A 45 2.79 0.94 -5.91
N ALA A 46 3.90 0.65 -6.59
CA ALA A 46 4.34 1.42 -7.75
C ALA A 46 3.34 1.34 -8.92
N GLU A 47 2.74 0.18 -9.17
CA GLU A 47 1.67 0.03 -10.17
C GLU A 47 0.46 0.92 -9.85
N ILE A 48 0.00 0.87 -8.61
CA ILE A 48 -1.18 1.63 -8.18
C ILE A 48 -0.89 3.13 -8.19
N MET A 49 0.30 3.55 -7.76
CA MET A 49 0.72 4.96 -7.86
C MET A 49 0.69 5.45 -9.29
N ARG A 50 1.18 4.65 -10.26
CA ARG A 50 1.10 5.01 -11.68
C ARG A 50 -0.34 5.16 -12.16
N GLU A 51 -1.23 4.26 -11.77
CA GLU A 51 -2.66 4.35 -12.10
C GLU A 51 -3.30 5.59 -11.49
N PHE A 52 -3.02 5.86 -10.21
CA PHE A 52 -3.52 7.01 -9.48
C PHE A 52 -3.06 8.32 -10.12
N SER A 53 -1.75 8.49 -10.37
CA SER A 53 -1.22 9.68 -11.03
C SER A 53 -1.76 9.84 -12.46
N GLY A 54 -2.01 8.74 -13.18
CA GLY A 54 -2.64 8.78 -14.50
C GLY A 54 -4.11 9.21 -14.46
N LEU A 55 -4.84 8.91 -13.38
CA LEU A 55 -6.20 9.40 -13.16
C LEU A 55 -6.21 10.86 -12.72
N GLU A 56 -5.32 11.23 -11.81
CA GLU A 56 -5.15 12.60 -11.33
C GLU A 56 -4.81 13.56 -12.47
N ARG A 57 -3.85 13.19 -13.32
CA ARG A 57 -3.49 13.96 -14.51
C ARG A 57 -4.68 14.19 -15.44
N ARG A 58 -5.43 13.13 -15.76
CA ARG A 58 -6.64 13.23 -16.59
C ARG A 58 -7.74 14.05 -15.94
N PHE A 59 -7.85 14.00 -14.61
CA PHE A 59 -8.82 14.80 -13.88
C PHE A 59 -8.50 16.29 -13.98
N LEU A 60 -7.23 16.67 -13.79
CA LEU A 60 -6.75 18.05 -13.92
C LEU A 60 -6.87 18.55 -15.37
N GLU A 61 -6.42 17.77 -16.35
CA GLU A 61 -6.53 18.10 -17.78
C GLU A 61 -8.00 18.28 -18.21
N SER A 62 -8.93 17.47 -17.66
CA SER A 62 -10.36 17.61 -17.96
C SER A 62 -10.99 18.88 -17.37
N ASP A 63 -10.45 19.42 -16.26
CA ASP A 63 -10.91 20.70 -15.70
C ASP A 63 -10.42 21.90 -16.54
N ASP A 64 -9.30 21.77 -17.26
CA ASP A 64 -8.78 22.78 -18.18
C ASP A 64 -9.53 22.80 -19.52
N ASP A 65 -9.93 21.62 -20.04
CA ASP A 65 -10.71 21.48 -21.28
C ASP A 65 -12.22 21.75 -21.10
N ASP A 66 -12.72 21.81 -19.86
CA ASP A 66 -14.13 22.08 -19.51
C ASP A 66 -14.59 23.52 -19.88
N GLY A 67 -13.68 24.36 -20.38
CA GLY A 67 -14.02 25.57 -21.15
C GLY A 67 -14.98 25.29 -22.32
N GLY A 68 -14.98 24.08 -22.88
CA GLY A 68 -15.93 23.62 -23.92
C GLY A 68 -17.23 22.98 -23.40
N VAL A 69 -17.30 22.53 -22.14
CA VAL A 69 -18.50 21.87 -21.59
C VAL A 69 -19.61 22.87 -21.25
N ARG A 70 -19.27 24.16 -21.11
CA ARG A 70 -20.26 25.26 -21.04
C ARG A 70 -21.06 25.43 -22.33
N SER A 71 -20.55 25.00 -23.49
CA SER A 71 -21.19 25.16 -24.80
C SER A 71 -21.82 23.88 -25.38
N GLY A 72 -21.65 22.72 -24.73
CA GLY A 72 -22.19 21.42 -25.18
C GLY A 72 -23.68 21.18 -24.86
N SER A 73 -24.29 20.19 -25.53
CA SER A 73 -25.68 19.79 -25.28
C SER A 73 -25.85 19.28 -23.83
N ARG A 74 -27.08 19.31 -23.30
CA ARG A 74 -27.36 18.80 -21.93
C ARG A 74 -26.91 17.34 -21.74
N ARG A 75 -26.96 16.54 -22.80
CA ARG A 75 -26.58 15.12 -22.78
C ARG A 75 -25.07 14.94 -22.64
N ASP A 76 -24.29 15.76 -23.33
CA ASP A 76 -22.81 15.70 -23.29
C ASP A 76 -22.29 16.14 -21.92
N ARG A 77 -22.92 17.16 -21.32
CA ARG A 77 -22.62 17.59 -19.94
C ARG A 77 -22.90 16.51 -18.90
N ALA A 78 -24.01 15.79 -19.03
CA ALA A 78 -24.35 14.71 -18.10
C ALA A 78 -23.36 13.53 -18.21
N ALA A 79 -22.92 13.20 -19.43
CA ALA A 79 -21.91 12.17 -19.65
C ALA A 79 -20.55 12.56 -19.04
N ALA A 80 -20.09 13.81 -19.26
CA ALA A 80 -18.84 14.32 -18.69
C ALA A 80 -18.84 14.31 -17.16
N LEU A 81 -19.94 14.73 -16.52
CA LEU A 81 -20.06 14.69 -15.06
C LEU A 81 -20.04 13.27 -14.49
N ARG A 82 -20.66 12.30 -15.20
CA ARG A 82 -20.65 10.90 -14.79
C ARG A 82 -19.24 10.31 -14.88
N ASP A 83 -18.56 10.52 -15.99
CA ASP A 83 -17.18 10.07 -16.20
C ASP A 83 -16.21 10.69 -15.18
N ARG A 84 -16.38 11.99 -14.89
CA ARG A 84 -15.67 12.68 -13.80
C ARG A 84 -15.89 12.02 -12.45
N ARG A 85 -17.15 11.69 -12.12
CA ARG A 85 -17.50 11.01 -10.88
C ARG A 85 -16.89 9.62 -10.78
N GLU A 86 -16.96 8.83 -11.85
CA GLU A 86 -16.38 7.49 -11.91
C GLU A 86 -14.84 7.54 -11.71
N ARG A 87 -14.16 8.54 -12.28
CA ARG A 87 -12.73 8.78 -12.00
C ARG A 87 -12.45 9.10 -10.54
N LEU A 88 -13.24 9.99 -9.93
CA LEU A 88 -13.07 10.36 -8.51
C LEU A 88 -13.28 9.16 -7.59
N GLU A 89 -14.33 8.37 -7.82
CA GLU A 89 -14.59 7.14 -7.06
C GLU A 89 -13.40 6.18 -7.18
N ARG A 90 -12.87 5.99 -8.40
CA ARG A 90 -11.67 5.16 -8.61
C ARG A 90 -10.43 5.71 -7.88
N MET A 91 -10.19 7.02 -7.89
CA MET A 91 -9.07 7.62 -7.17
C MET A 91 -9.17 7.41 -5.66
N LEU A 92 -10.39 7.53 -5.09
CA LEU A 92 -10.62 7.27 -3.67
C LEU A 92 -10.34 5.81 -3.30
N ASP A 93 -10.79 4.87 -4.14
CA ASP A 93 -10.52 3.44 -3.97
C ASP A 93 -9.01 3.15 -4.01
N LEU A 94 -8.31 3.68 -5.01
CA LEU A 94 -6.86 3.51 -5.12
C LEU A 94 -6.12 4.13 -3.94
N GLY A 95 -6.55 5.31 -3.47
CA GLY A 95 -5.98 5.95 -2.28
C GLY A 95 -6.15 5.11 -1.01
N ALA A 96 -7.28 4.40 -0.85
CA ALA A 96 -7.47 3.47 0.25
C ALA A 96 -6.55 2.24 0.13
N ILE A 97 -6.36 1.71 -1.07
CA ILE A 97 -5.43 0.59 -1.31
C ILE A 97 -3.98 1.00 -1.05
N LEU A 98 -3.58 2.20 -1.48
CA LEU A 98 -2.23 2.73 -1.25
C LEU A 98 -1.91 2.81 0.24
N ARG A 99 -2.79 3.41 1.06
CA ARG A 99 -2.59 3.48 2.51
C ARG A 99 -2.43 2.11 3.16
N ARG A 100 -3.20 1.12 2.68
CA ARG A 100 -3.08 -0.26 3.17
C ARG A 100 -1.73 -0.86 2.79
N LEU A 101 -1.29 -0.70 1.55
CA LEU A 101 0.00 -1.20 1.08
C LEU A 101 1.17 -0.52 1.79
N GLU A 102 1.07 0.78 2.09
CA GLU A 102 2.07 1.51 2.88
C GLU A 102 2.20 0.94 4.29
N ALA A 103 1.09 0.68 4.98
CA ALA A 103 1.11 0.05 6.30
C ALA A 103 1.69 -1.38 6.26
N GLU A 104 1.32 -2.17 5.24
CA GLU A 104 1.88 -3.53 5.06
C GLU A 104 3.39 -3.50 4.75
N GLU A 105 3.86 -2.50 4.00
CA GLU A 105 5.28 -2.31 3.70
C GLU A 105 6.08 -1.82 4.90
N GLU A 106 5.53 -0.90 5.69
CA GLU A 106 6.15 -0.42 6.93
C GLU A 106 6.37 -1.59 7.89
N PHE A 107 5.36 -2.44 8.05
CA PHE A 107 5.45 -3.65 8.85
C PHE A 107 6.54 -4.61 8.34
N ALA A 108 6.51 -4.95 7.04
CA ALA A 108 7.49 -5.85 6.45
C ALA A 108 8.92 -5.28 6.47
N THR A 109 9.07 -3.95 6.41
CA THR A 109 10.37 -3.28 6.54
C THR A 109 10.89 -3.40 7.97
N ALA A 110 10.04 -3.14 8.97
CA ALA A 110 10.39 -3.30 10.37
C ALA A 110 10.77 -4.76 10.71
N ASP A 111 10.11 -5.76 10.10
CA ASP A 111 10.49 -7.17 10.23
C ASP A 111 11.91 -7.41 9.72
N LEU A 112 12.21 -6.93 8.51
CA LEU A 112 13.52 -7.08 7.88
C LEU A 112 14.63 -6.39 8.69
N GLU A 113 14.37 -5.20 9.23
CA GLU A 113 15.30 -4.48 10.10
C GLU A 113 15.62 -5.27 11.36
N ARG A 114 14.61 -5.81 12.05
CA ARG A 114 14.82 -6.66 13.24
C ARG A 114 15.65 -7.90 12.93
N MET A 115 15.44 -8.49 11.75
CA MET A 115 16.22 -9.66 11.29
C MET A 115 17.67 -9.28 11.00
N ASN A 116 17.90 -8.16 10.33
CA ASN A 116 19.25 -7.64 10.06
C ASN A 116 19.99 -7.33 11.37
N GLU A 117 19.34 -6.69 12.35
CA GLU A 117 19.96 -6.44 13.65
C GLU A 117 20.33 -7.72 14.40
N ALA A 118 19.49 -8.76 14.31
CA ALA A 118 19.76 -10.06 14.91
C ALA A 118 20.96 -10.75 14.24
N LEU A 119 21.05 -10.68 12.91
CA LEU A 119 22.22 -11.16 12.15
C LEU A 119 23.49 -10.39 12.55
N ASP A 120 23.41 -9.06 12.66
CA ASP A 120 24.55 -8.21 13.03
C ASP A 120 25.03 -8.47 14.47
N ARG A 121 24.10 -8.73 15.41
CA ARG A 121 24.46 -9.13 16.77
C ARG A 121 25.17 -10.47 16.77
N TRP A 122 24.58 -11.47 16.12
CA TRP A 122 25.18 -12.81 16.00
C TRP A 122 26.58 -12.75 15.34
N ALA A 123 26.74 -11.99 14.27
CA ALA A 123 28.02 -11.85 13.57
C ALA A 123 29.10 -11.24 14.47
N ARG A 124 28.75 -10.22 15.27
CA ARG A 124 29.66 -9.62 16.25
C ARG A 124 30.02 -10.58 17.38
N GLU A 125 29.06 -11.34 17.89
CA GLU A 125 29.31 -12.33 18.95
C GLU A 125 30.16 -13.51 18.46
N THR A 126 30.02 -13.89 17.18
CA THR A 126 30.72 -15.05 16.61
C THR A 126 32.11 -14.69 16.07
N TRP A 127 32.28 -13.51 15.48
CA TRP A 127 33.47 -13.13 14.72
C TRP A 127 34.09 -11.79 15.13
N GLY A 128 33.48 -11.06 16.08
CA GLY A 128 34.01 -9.78 16.55
C GLY A 128 35.31 -9.96 17.36
N PRO A 129 36.21 -8.97 17.38
CA PRO A 129 37.37 -9.00 18.25
C PRO A 129 36.91 -8.98 19.72
N ALA A 130 37.47 -9.89 20.52
CA ALA A 130 37.26 -9.98 21.97
C ALA A 130 37.75 -8.73 22.71
#